data_AF-A0A345QDX1-F1
#
_entry.id   AF-A0A345QDX1-F1
#
_cell.length_a   1.000
_cell.length_b   1.000
_cell.length_c   1.000
_cell.angle_alpha   90.00
_cell.angle_beta   90.00
_cell.angle_gamma   90.00
#
_symmetry.space_group_name_H-M   'P 1'
#
loop_
_entity.id
_entity.type
_entity.pdbx_description
1 polymer ?
#
loop_
_entity_poly.entity_id
_entity_poly.type
_entity_poly.pdbx_seq_one_letter_code
_entity_poly.pdbx_strand_id
1 'polypeptide(L)'
;MAGAELKAIRRKSGYSQTQMGQMIECSRHAVSYWECQGTISTRRLRYGVPKRMGEVLGFTVLPYFHAPHARGDGVLLPNRLTSTRTRGDGVLEWTDAEQSALDREVARLNEKAAIAAARYRQLCGSNTRKGNPCRNMSEPGRRRCKFHGGRSTGPKTPEGKARIADAQKARWAAYRAAQGS
;
A
#
# COMPACT_ATOMS: atom_id res chain seq x y z
N MET A 1 -15.73 5.03 -4.48
CA MET A 1 -16.68 6.14 -4.60
C MET A 1 -17.82 5.96 -3.60
N ALA A 2 -18.38 7.05 -3.09
CA ALA A 2 -19.57 7.03 -2.25
C ALA A 2 -20.85 7.13 -3.10
N GLY A 3 -22.00 6.68 -2.58
CA GLY A 3 -23.29 6.86 -3.24
C GLY A 3 -23.64 8.34 -3.44
N ALA A 4 -23.20 9.20 -2.53
CA ALA A 4 -23.36 10.65 -2.65
C ALA A 4 -22.60 11.23 -3.87
N GLU A 5 -21.41 10.70 -4.19
CA GLU A 5 -20.65 11.10 -5.39
C GLU A 5 -21.38 10.66 -6.65
N LEU A 6 -21.92 9.43 -6.67
CA LEU A 6 -22.72 8.92 -7.79
C LEU A 6 -23.96 9.79 -8.05
N LYS A 7 -24.64 10.22 -6.98
CA LYS A 7 -25.77 11.15 -7.03
C LYS A 7 -25.38 12.51 -7.58
N ALA A 8 -24.23 13.03 -7.17
CA ALA A 8 -23.72 14.31 -7.66
C ALA A 8 -23.41 14.26 -9.16
N ILE A 9 -22.77 13.19 -9.63
CA ILE A 9 -22.49 12.97 -11.06
C ILE A 9 -23.79 12.92 -11.85
N ARG A 10 -24.77 12.10 -11.41
CA ARG A 10 -26.07 12.03 -12.10
C ARG A 10 -26.76 13.39 -12.20
N ARG A 11 -26.79 14.16 -11.11
CA ARG A 11 -27.39 15.50 -11.09
C ARG A 11 -26.66 16.46 -12.02
N LYS A 12 -25.33 16.39 -12.09
CA LYS A 12 -24.52 17.19 -13.02
C LYS A 12 -24.85 16.87 -14.48
N SER A 13 -25.12 15.61 -14.80
CA SER A 13 -25.57 15.17 -16.13
C SER A 13 -27.03 15.50 -16.44
N GLY A 14 -27.78 16.09 -15.50
CA GLY A 14 -29.17 16.51 -15.71
C GLY A 14 -30.22 15.40 -15.63
N TYR A 15 -29.84 14.15 -15.35
CA TYR A 15 -30.77 13.03 -15.31
C TYR A 15 -31.49 12.91 -13.97
N SER A 16 -32.80 12.69 -13.99
CA SER A 16 -33.57 12.29 -12.80
C SER A 16 -33.31 10.82 -12.42
N GLN A 17 -33.70 10.41 -11.20
CA GLN A 17 -33.59 9.00 -10.78
C GLN A 17 -34.46 8.08 -11.64
N THR A 18 -35.63 8.55 -12.08
CA THR A 18 -36.56 7.80 -12.92
C THR A 18 -36.01 7.63 -14.33
N GLN A 19 -35.51 8.72 -14.95
CA GLN A 19 -34.84 8.65 -16.25
C GLN A 19 -33.62 7.74 -16.21
N MET A 20 -32.81 7.83 -15.15
CA MET A 20 -31.67 6.93 -14.96
C MET A 20 -32.11 5.48 -14.85
N GLY A 21 -33.15 5.19 -14.06
CA GLY A 21 -33.71 3.86 -13.95
C GLY A 21 -34.20 3.30 -15.29
N GLN A 22 -34.87 4.11 -16.10
CA GLN A 22 -35.31 3.72 -17.45
C GLN A 22 -34.11 3.42 -18.36
N MET A 23 -33.09 4.28 -18.38
CA MET A 23 -31.90 4.09 -19.23
C MET A 23 -31.10 2.84 -18.87
N ILE A 24 -31.08 2.42 -17.60
CA ILE A 24 -30.35 1.24 -17.15
C ILE A 24 -31.25 0.02 -16.89
N GLU A 25 -32.51 0.08 -17.32
CA GLU A 25 -33.50 -0.99 -17.14
C GLU A 25 -33.61 -1.47 -15.68
N CYS A 26 -33.82 -0.53 -14.76
CA CYS A 26 -34.09 -0.83 -13.36
C CYS A 26 -35.06 0.15 -12.71
N SER A 27 -35.57 -0.18 -11.53
CA SER A 27 -36.45 0.72 -10.80
C SER A 27 -35.70 1.99 -10.32
N ARG A 28 -36.42 3.12 -10.24
CA ARG A 28 -35.89 4.34 -9.59
C ARG A 28 -35.42 4.09 -8.15
N HIS A 29 -36.01 3.10 -7.48
CA HIS A 29 -35.66 2.72 -6.12
C HIS A 29 -34.30 2.04 -6.04
N ALA A 30 -33.93 1.24 -7.04
CA ALA A 30 -32.59 0.69 -7.13
C ALA A 30 -31.54 1.80 -7.28
N VAL A 31 -31.80 2.81 -8.12
CA VAL A 31 -30.93 4.00 -8.25
C VAL A 31 -30.80 4.72 -6.91
N SER A 32 -31.93 5.00 -6.24
CA SER A 32 -31.92 5.65 -4.93
C SER A 32 -31.20 4.84 -3.85
N TYR A 33 -31.32 3.51 -3.86
CA TYR A 33 -30.62 2.64 -2.92
C TYR A 33 -29.11 2.80 -3.04
N TRP A 34 -28.57 2.79 -4.26
CA TRP A 34 -27.14 2.93 -4.51
C TRP A 34 -26.62 4.34 -4.20
N GLU A 35 -27.43 5.37 -4.46
CA GLU A 35 -27.10 6.75 -4.10
C GLU A 35 -27.04 7.00 -2.58
N CYS A 36 -27.77 6.21 -1.79
CA CYS A 36 -27.76 6.30 -0.34
C CYS A 36 -26.66 5.45 0.33
N GLN A 37 -25.90 4.64 -0.44
CA GLN A 37 -24.83 3.82 0.14
C GLN A 37 -23.66 4.70 0.59
N GLY A 38 -23.24 4.54 1.86
CA GLY A 38 -22.10 5.27 2.41
C GLY A 38 -20.79 4.99 1.68
N THR A 39 -20.54 3.75 1.27
CA THR A 39 -19.38 3.39 0.45
C THR A 39 -19.75 2.29 -0.53
N ILE A 40 -19.52 2.51 -1.83
CA ILE A 40 -19.71 1.47 -2.84
C ILE A 40 -18.36 0.82 -3.11
N SER A 41 -18.27 -0.48 -2.82
CA SER A 41 -17.04 -1.23 -3.03
C SER A 41 -16.67 -1.29 -4.52
N THR A 42 -15.38 -1.34 -4.83
CA THR A 42 -14.87 -1.45 -6.20
C THR A 42 -15.40 -2.69 -6.92
N ARG A 43 -15.71 -3.77 -6.20
CA ARG A 43 -16.39 -4.95 -6.75
C ARG A 43 -17.83 -4.63 -7.18
N ARG A 44 -18.59 -3.89 -6.37
CA ARG A 44 -19.98 -3.51 -6.67
C ARG A 44 -20.08 -2.48 -7.79
N LEU A 45 -19.03 -1.70 -8.02
CA LEU A 45 -18.95 -0.76 -9.15
C LEU A 45 -18.69 -1.43 -10.51
N ARG A 46 -18.21 -2.68 -10.52
CA ARG A 46 -17.91 -3.43 -11.76
C ARG A 46 -19.12 -4.15 -12.35
N TYR A 47 -20.16 -4.37 -11.56
CA TYR A 47 -21.28 -5.23 -11.94
C TYR A 47 -22.62 -4.60 -11.55
N GLY A 48 -23.68 -5.04 -12.20
CA GLY A 48 -25.05 -4.65 -11.86
C GLY A 48 -25.33 -3.17 -12.08
N VAL A 49 -26.16 -2.59 -11.21
CA VAL A 49 -26.71 -1.23 -11.38
C VAL A 49 -25.62 -0.14 -11.39
N PRO A 50 -24.64 -0.09 -10.48
CA PRO A 50 -23.63 0.97 -10.50
C PRO A 50 -22.75 0.97 -11.76
N LYS A 51 -22.46 -0.20 -12.33
CA LYS A 51 -21.72 -0.31 -13.60
C LYS A 51 -22.49 0.32 -14.76
N ARG A 52 -23.77 -0.06 -14.90
CA ARG A 52 -24.67 0.48 -15.94
C ARG A 52 -24.87 2.00 -15.78
N MET A 53 -24.98 2.48 -14.54
CA MET A 53 -25.00 3.92 -14.26
C MET A 53 -23.71 4.61 -14.72
N GLY A 54 -22.55 3.98 -14.52
CA GLY A 54 -21.26 4.51 -14.99
C GLY A 54 -21.17 4.61 -16.51
N GLU A 55 -21.66 3.59 -17.22
CA GLU A 55 -21.73 3.57 -18.70
C GLU A 55 -22.57 4.75 -19.24
N VAL A 56 -23.75 4.99 -18.64
CA VAL A 56 -24.63 6.11 -19.04
C VAL A 56 -24.05 7.47 -18.64
N LEU A 57 -23.40 7.56 -17.49
CA LEU A 57 -22.84 8.81 -16.96
C LEU A 57 -21.43 9.11 -17.50
N GLY A 58 -20.88 8.26 -18.36
CA GLY A 58 -19.59 8.46 -19.01
C GLY A 58 -18.40 8.34 -18.05
N PHE A 59 -18.51 7.58 -16.97
CA PHE A 59 -17.37 7.27 -16.11
C PHE A 59 -17.06 5.77 -16.10
N THR A 60 -15.80 5.43 -16.39
CA THR A 60 -15.31 4.06 -16.38
C THR A 60 -14.60 3.77 -15.07
N VAL A 61 -14.93 2.65 -14.44
CA VAL A 61 -14.28 2.19 -13.21
C VAL A 61 -13.02 1.42 -13.59
N LEU A 62 -11.85 1.97 -13.28
CA LEU A 62 -10.56 1.33 -13.60
C LEU A 62 -10.41 -0.08 -13.00
N PRO A 63 -9.60 -0.98 -13.60
CA PRO A 63 -9.30 -2.31 -13.08
C PRO A 63 -8.82 -2.32 -11.62
N TYR A 64 -9.03 -3.44 -10.92
CA TYR A 64 -8.78 -3.53 -9.48
C TYR A 64 -7.28 -3.75 -9.32
N PHE A 65 -6.58 -2.73 -8.84
CA PHE A 65 -5.16 -2.88 -8.51
C PHE A 65 -5.04 -3.38 -7.07
N HIS A 66 -4.46 -4.56 -6.90
CA HIS A 66 -4.05 -5.02 -5.58
C HIS A 66 -3.01 -4.04 -5.06
N ALA A 67 -3.33 -3.32 -3.98
CA ALA A 67 -2.34 -2.50 -3.31
C ALA A 67 -1.17 -3.39 -2.86
N PRO A 68 0.09 -2.92 -2.97
CA PRO A 68 1.22 -3.66 -2.45
C PRO A 68 1.02 -3.96 -0.96
N HIS A 69 1.12 -5.24 -0.60
CA HIS A 69 1.05 -5.69 0.79
C HIS A 69 2.47 -5.80 1.35
N ALA A 70 2.67 -5.31 2.57
CA ALA A 70 3.91 -5.52 3.30
C ALA A 70 4.02 -6.99 3.71
N ARG A 71 5.17 -7.63 3.45
CA ARG A 71 5.50 -8.93 4.08
C ARG A 71 5.62 -8.75 5.59
N GLY A 72 5.57 -9.86 6.33
CA GLY A 72 5.74 -9.92 7.80
C GLY A 72 7.11 -9.45 8.32
N ASP A 73 7.93 -8.83 7.47
CA ASP A 73 9.22 -8.20 7.74
C ASP A 73 9.21 -6.68 7.48
N GLY A 74 8.09 -6.13 7.00
CA GLY A 74 7.92 -4.71 6.65
C GLY A 74 8.43 -4.34 5.26
N VAL A 75 8.93 -5.30 4.48
CA VAL A 75 9.33 -5.07 3.09
C VAL A 75 8.08 -5.01 2.22
N LEU A 76 7.87 -3.89 1.55
CA LEU A 76 6.84 -3.77 0.51
C LEU A 76 7.22 -4.71 -0.63
N LEU A 77 6.38 -5.71 -0.86
CA LEU A 77 6.46 -6.42 -2.13
C LEU A 77 6.06 -5.44 -3.24
N PRO A 78 6.73 -5.47 -4.40
CA PRO A 78 6.26 -4.74 -5.56
C PRO A 78 4.81 -5.14 -5.79
N ASN A 79 3.99 -4.17 -6.22
CA ASN A 79 2.64 -4.43 -6.69
C ASN A 79 2.72 -5.68 -7.58
N ARG A 80 2.02 -6.77 -7.22
CA ARG A 80 1.87 -7.90 -8.13
C ARG A 80 0.98 -7.42 -9.27
N LEU A 81 1.56 -6.60 -10.15
CA LEU A 81 1.17 -6.41 -11.53
C LEU A 81 1.50 -7.71 -12.28
N THR A 82 1.00 -8.85 -11.78
CA THR A 82 0.41 -9.79 -12.71
C THR A 82 -0.89 -9.15 -13.11
N SER A 83 -0.79 -8.22 -14.06
CA SER A 83 -1.79 -8.17 -15.11
C SER A 83 -2.14 -9.62 -15.42
N THR A 84 -3.37 -10.03 -15.13
CA THR A 84 -3.91 -11.29 -15.64
C THR A 84 -4.05 -11.26 -17.16
N ARG A 85 -3.59 -10.18 -17.82
CA ARG A 85 -3.33 -10.12 -19.25
C ARG A 85 -1.83 -10.30 -19.49
N THR A 86 -1.55 -11.43 -20.13
CA THR A 86 -0.33 -11.89 -20.78
C THR A 86 0.70 -10.79 -21.09
N ARG A 87 1.96 -11.07 -20.70
CA ARG A 87 3.13 -10.40 -21.27
C ARG A 87 3.31 -10.96 -22.68
N GLY A 88 3.21 -10.12 -23.69
CA GLY A 88 3.23 -10.54 -25.09
C GLY A 88 1.81 -10.75 -25.61
N ASP A 89 1.61 -10.41 -26.88
CA ASP A 89 0.35 -10.54 -27.62
C ASP A 89 -0.61 -9.35 -27.46
N GLY A 90 -0.12 -8.15 -27.76
CA GLY A 90 -0.78 -7.20 -28.68
C GLY A 90 -2.25 -6.80 -28.49
N VAL A 91 -2.82 -6.82 -27.28
CA VAL A 91 -4.23 -6.47 -27.10
C VAL A 91 -4.44 -5.40 -26.01
N LEU A 92 -4.86 -4.23 -26.50
CA LEU A 92 -5.22 -2.94 -25.87
C LEU A 92 -4.04 -1.99 -25.61
N GLU A 93 -3.74 -1.18 -26.62
CA GLU A 93 -3.01 0.10 -26.49
C GLU A 93 -3.75 0.95 -25.45
N TRP A 94 -3.13 1.19 -24.29
CA TRP A 94 -3.65 2.17 -23.35
C TRP A 94 -3.46 3.55 -23.97
N THR A 95 -4.48 4.39 -23.94
CA THR A 95 -4.26 5.80 -24.29
C THR A 95 -3.29 6.42 -23.28
N ASP A 96 -2.48 7.40 -23.71
CA ASP A 96 -1.55 8.11 -22.82
C ASP A 96 -2.24 8.67 -21.56
N ALA A 97 -3.51 9.05 -21.69
CA ALA A 97 -4.35 9.52 -20.59
C ALA A 97 -4.68 8.41 -19.58
N GLU A 98 -4.99 7.20 -20.04
CA GLU A 98 -5.26 6.04 -19.19
C GLU A 98 -3.98 5.57 -18.49
N GLN A 99 -2.85 5.52 -19.21
CA GLN A 99 -1.55 5.17 -18.64
C GLN A 99 -1.12 6.20 -17.58
N SER A 100 -1.27 7.49 -17.86
CA SER A 100 -0.99 8.56 -16.90
C SER A 100 -1.91 8.54 -15.68
N ALA A 101 -3.16 8.09 -15.82
CA ALA A 101 -4.06 7.90 -14.69
C ALA A 101 -3.64 6.70 -13.83
N LEU A 102 -3.20 5.61 -14.46
CA LEU A 102 -2.65 4.44 -13.77
C LEU A 102 -1.40 4.79 -12.97
N ASP A 103 -0.45 5.49 -13.59
CA ASP A 103 0.82 5.83 -12.96
C ASP A 103 0.61 6.71 -11.72
N ARG A 104 -0.36 7.65 -11.78
CA ARG A 104 -0.77 8.46 -10.61
C ARG A 104 -1.33 7.60 -9.48
N GLU A 105 -2.20 6.65 -9.79
CA GLU A 105 -2.79 5.78 -8.77
C GLU A 105 -1.75 4.82 -8.17
N VAL A 106 -0.85 4.29 -8.99
CA VAL A 106 0.29 3.47 -8.53
C VAL A 106 1.21 4.28 -7.63
N ALA A 107 1.54 5.52 -8.00
CA ALA A 107 2.34 6.41 -7.16
C ALA A 107 1.69 6.66 -5.80
N ARG A 108 0.38 6.95 -5.77
CA ARG A 108 -0.40 7.14 -4.53
C ARG A 108 -0.38 5.89 -3.65
N LEU A 109 -0.53 4.70 -4.24
CA LEU A 109 -0.48 3.43 -3.51
C LEU A 109 0.92 3.15 -2.96
N ASN A 110 1.96 3.42 -3.75
CA ASN A 110 3.35 3.28 -3.32
C ASN A 110 3.69 4.22 -2.16
N GLU A 111 3.21 5.46 -2.19
CA GLU A 111 3.40 6.41 -1.09
C GLU A 111 2.73 5.91 0.20
N LYS A 112 1.46 5.49 0.12
CA LYS A 112 0.75 4.92 1.28
C LYS A 112 1.47 3.70 1.84
N ALA A 113 1.98 2.85 0.96
CA ALA A 113 2.73 1.66 1.32
C ALA A 113 4.06 2.04 2.00
N ALA A 114 4.78 3.05 1.50
CA ALA A 114 6.01 3.56 2.09
C ALA A 114 5.77 4.11 3.50
N ILE A 115 4.68 4.85 3.72
CA ILE A 115 4.29 5.33 5.05
C ILE A 115 4.04 4.16 6.01
N ALA A 116 3.34 3.12 5.55
CA ALA A 116 3.08 1.93 6.36
C ALA A 116 4.37 1.17 6.71
N ALA A 117 5.27 0.99 5.74
CA ALA A 117 6.57 0.36 5.93
C ALA A 117 7.47 1.15 6.89
N ALA A 118 7.49 2.49 6.77
CA ALA A 118 8.25 3.36 7.67
C ALA A 118 7.79 3.29 9.13
N ARG A 119 6.54 2.88 9.38
CA ARG A 119 5.98 2.71 10.74
C ARG A 119 5.88 1.25 11.16
N TYR A 120 6.32 0.32 10.32
CA TYR A 120 6.23 -1.10 10.61
C TYR A 120 7.05 -1.46 11.85
N ARG A 121 6.49 -2.33 12.69
CA ARG A 121 7.12 -2.82 13.92
C ARG A 121 7.13 -4.34 13.89
N GLN A 122 8.25 -4.92 14.33
CA GLN A 122 8.46 -6.36 14.41
C GLN A 122 8.96 -6.75 15.80
N LEU A 123 8.98 -8.05 16.12
CA LEU A 123 9.61 -8.53 17.36
C LEU A 123 11.12 -8.25 17.32
N CYS A 124 11.64 -7.72 18.42
CA CYS A 124 13.04 -7.31 18.52
C CYS A 124 14.01 -8.48 18.30
N GLY A 125 13.74 -9.65 18.88
CA GLY A 125 14.54 -10.87 18.69
C GLY A 125 16.01 -10.81 19.15
N SER A 126 16.43 -9.78 19.88
CA SER A 126 17.79 -9.73 20.47
C SER A 126 17.87 -10.65 21.68
N ASN A 127 19.03 -11.26 21.94
CA ASN A 127 19.22 -12.07 23.14
C ASN A 127 19.14 -11.19 24.39
N THR A 128 18.22 -11.56 25.29
CA THR A 128 18.11 -10.95 26.61
C THR A 128 19.22 -11.47 27.52
N ARG A 129 19.44 -10.81 28.68
CA ARG A 129 20.38 -11.29 29.70
C ARG A 129 20.07 -12.71 30.21
N LYS A 130 18.81 -13.16 30.08
CA LYS A 130 18.35 -14.50 30.45
C LYS A 130 18.54 -15.54 29.33
N GLY A 131 19.23 -15.19 28.23
CA GLY A 131 19.49 -16.08 27.08
C GLY A 131 18.35 -16.23 26.08
N ASN A 132 17.12 -15.81 26.43
CA ASN A 132 15.96 -15.92 25.54
C ASN A 132 15.82 -14.73 24.57
N PRO A 133 15.20 -14.92 23.39
CA PRO A 133 14.97 -13.83 22.42
C PRO A 133 13.97 -12.79 22.96
N CYS A 134 14.27 -11.52 22.74
CA CYS A 134 13.45 -10.40 23.18
C CYS A 134 12.11 -10.37 22.44
N ARG A 135 11.02 -10.46 23.20
CA ARG A 135 9.64 -10.42 22.70
C ARG A 135 9.05 -9.00 22.60
N ASN A 136 9.82 -7.97 22.92
CA ASN A 136 9.34 -6.58 22.82
C ASN A 136 9.28 -6.13 21.36
N MET A 137 8.33 -5.25 21.03
CA MET A 137 8.21 -4.67 19.69
C MET A 137 9.35 -3.70 19.41
N SER A 138 9.81 -3.68 18.17
CA SER A 138 10.80 -2.72 17.69
C SER A 138 10.29 -1.29 17.78
N GLU A 139 11.20 -0.31 17.74
CA GLU A 139 10.80 1.07 17.47
C GLU A 139 10.20 1.17 16.05
N PRO A 140 9.25 2.08 15.79
CA PRO A 140 8.67 2.27 14.45
C PRO A 140 9.75 2.42 13.37
N GLY A 141 9.67 1.61 12.31
CA GLY A 141 10.63 1.64 11.20
C GLY A 141 12.02 1.09 11.54
N ARG A 142 12.19 0.48 12.72
CA ARG A 142 13.45 -0.14 13.18
C ARG A 142 13.27 -1.64 13.37
N ARG A 143 14.40 -2.36 13.47
CA ARG A 143 14.43 -3.81 13.70
C ARG A 143 14.52 -4.19 15.19
N ARG A 144 14.92 -3.27 16.07
CA ARG A 144 15.14 -3.53 17.51
C ARG A 144 14.30 -2.60 18.39
N CYS A 145 14.05 -3.01 19.63
CA CYS A 145 13.29 -2.22 20.61
C CYS A 145 14.18 -1.23 21.37
N LYS A 146 13.58 -0.28 22.11
CA LYS A 146 14.32 0.69 22.95
C LYS A 146 15.42 0.11 23.83
N PHE A 147 15.26 -1.11 24.35
CA PHE A 147 16.23 -1.74 25.25
C PHE A 147 17.42 -2.39 24.53
N HIS A 148 17.26 -2.72 23.25
CA HIS A 148 18.28 -3.41 22.46
C HIS A 148 18.73 -2.57 21.26
N GLY A 149 18.85 -1.26 21.46
CA GLY A 149 19.43 -0.33 20.48
C GLY A 149 18.45 0.26 19.45
N GLY A 150 17.14 0.05 19.60
CA GLY A 150 16.13 0.62 18.70
C GLY A 150 16.10 2.15 18.67
N ARG A 151 16.54 2.80 19.75
CA ARG A 151 16.70 4.26 19.86
C ARG A 151 18.12 4.75 19.56
N SER A 152 19.06 3.83 19.33
CA SER A 152 20.44 4.19 19.03
C SER A 152 20.54 4.67 17.58
N THR A 153 21.08 5.87 17.38
CA THR A 153 21.24 6.49 16.06
C THR A 153 22.57 6.16 15.38
N GLY A 154 23.51 5.55 16.11
CA GLY A 154 24.87 5.27 15.64
C GLY A 154 25.73 6.53 15.52
N PRO A 155 27.04 6.39 15.22
CA PRO A 155 27.91 7.51 14.95
C PRO A 155 27.52 8.18 13.63
N LYS A 156 27.28 9.50 13.67
CA LYS A 156 26.89 10.28 12.48
C LYS A 156 28.08 10.91 11.76
N THR A 157 29.18 11.19 12.47
CA THR A 157 30.36 11.85 11.90
C THR A 157 31.39 10.84 11.36
N PRO A 158 32.22 11.24 10.38
CA PRO A 158 33.32 10.40 9.89
C PRO A 158 34.28 9.95 11.00
N GLU A 159 34.65 10.84 11.92
CA GLU A 159 35.56 10.56 13.03
C GLU A 159 34.93 9.59 14.03
N GLY A 160 33.63 9.75 14.30
CA GLY A 160 32.88 8.82 15.14
C GLY A 160 32.79 7.43 14.55
N LYS A 161 32.65 7.32 13.21
CA LYS A 161 32.68 6.03 12.50
C LYS A 161 34.06 5.40 12.55
N ALA A 162 35.12 6.18 12.32
CA ALA A 162 36.50 5.71 12.39
C ALA A 162 36.83 5.15 13.78
N ARG A 163 36.48 5.88 14.84
CA ARG A 163 36.69 5.45 16.23
C ARG A 163 36.02 4.10 16.54
N ILE A 164 34.78 3.90 16.10
CA ILE A 164 34.08 2.61 16.30
C ILE A 164 34.74 1.50 15.48
N ALA A 165 35.13 1.78 14.23
CA ALA A 165 35.79 0.80 13.38
C ALA A 165 37.12 0.35 13.99
N ASP A 166 37.94 1.27 14.50
CA ASP A 166 39.23 0.95 15.09
C ASP A 166 39.08 0.18 16.41
N ALA A 167 38.11 0.57 17.26
CA ALA A 167 37.77 -0.19 18.45
C ALA A 167 37.33 -1.64 18.11
N GLN A 168 36.58 -1.82 17.03
CA GLN A 168 36.16 -3.14 16.57
C GLN A 168 37.35 -3.98 16.07
N LYS A 169 38.27 -3.39 15.30
CA LYS A 169 39.51 -4.06 14.85
C LYS A 169 40.36 -4.51 16.04
N ALA A 170 40.57 -3.62 17.01
CA ALA A 170 41.34 -3.92 18.21
C ALA A 170 40.72 -5.09 19.00
N ARG A 171 39.39 -5.09 19.18
CA ARG A 171 38.68 -6.19 19.85
C ARG A 171 38.87 -7.53 19.15
N TRP A 172 38.79 -7.57 17.81
CA TRP A 172 38.99 -8.81 17.05
C TRP A 172 40.44 -9.29 17.08
N ALA A 173 41.41 -8.38 17.05
CA ALA A 173 42.82 -8.72 17.21
C ALA A 173 43.07 -9.40 18.57
N ALA A 174 42.55 -8.82 19.65
CA ALA A 174 42.64 -9.41 20.99
C ALA A 174 41.96 -10.79 21.07
N TYR A 175 40.77 -10.96 20.50
CA TYR A 175 40.09 -12.26 20.45
C TYR A 175 40.91 -13.32 19.70
N ARG A 176 41.48 -12.99 18.54
CA ARG A 176 42.31 -13.94 17.78
C ARG A 176 43.58 -14.32 18.52
N ALA A 177 44.24 -13.37 19.18
CA ALA A 177 45.39 -13.65 20.00
C ALA A 177 45.06 -14.61 21.16
N ALA A 178 43.88 -14.48 21.76
CA ALA A 178 43.41 -15.34 22.85
C ALA A 178 42.88 -16.72 22.41
N GLN A 179 42.59 -16.91 21.11
CA GLN A 179 42.13 -18.20 20.55
C GLN A 179 43.26 -18.98 19.85
N GLY A 180 44.40 -18.32 19.59
CA GLY A 180 45.58 -18.91 18.97
C GLY A 180 46.62 -19.44 19.96
N SER A 181 46.25 -19.65 21.23
CA SER A 181 47.06 -20.29 22.28
C SER A 181 46.43 -21.59 22.73
#